data_AF-A0A417JKX9-F1
#
_entry.id   AF-A0A417JKX9-F1
#
_cell.length_a   1.000
_cell.length_b   1.000
_cell.length_c   1.000
_cell.angle_alpha   90.00
_cell.angle_beta   90.00
_cell.angle_gamma   90.00
#
_symmetry.space_group_name_H-M   'P 1'
#
loop_
_entity.id
_entity.type
_entity.pdbx_description
1 polymer ?
#
loop_
_entity_poly.entity_id
_entity_poly.type
_entity_poly.pdbx_seq_one_letter_code
_entity_poly.pdbx_strand_id
1 'polypeptide(L)'
;MKMFSGYEQNNMTLERYTVRQKLYNCVWIFKIGDPDDKPSVPHAHSKENGYRLNAWTGEVYPAGSERKNIIGQLSRKELTKLHRDENFLKFAKKQIEWYQKEYPCIHFDIPEWFRIKCLSNKEVFTRKEELLNTYIFIGQVHIK
;
A
#
# COMPACT_ATOMS: atom_id res chain seq x y z
N MET A 1 -28.32 14.22 16.42
CA MET A 1 -27.11 13.54 16.96
C MET A 1 -27.31 12.04 16.77
N LYS A 2 -26.80 11.46 15.68
CA LYS A 2 -26.94 10.02 15.40
C LYS A 2 -25.61 9.34 15.72
N MET A 3 -25.66 8.41 16.63
CA MET A 3 -24.57 7.54 17.07
C MET A 3 -24.19 6.61 15.91
N PHE A 4 -22.92 6.63 15.48
CA PHE A 4 -22.39 5.65 14.55
C PHE A 4 -22.14 4.34 15.32
N SER A 5 -23.11 3.44 15.25
CA SER A 5 -23.02 2.05 15.71
C SER A 5 -23.02 1.15 14.47
N GLY A 6 -22.11 0.18 14.44
CA GLY A 6 -22.09 -0.90 13.46
C GLY A 6 -20.93 -0.84 12.48
N TYR A 7 -19.70 -1.06 12.96
CA TYR A 7 -18.63 -1.55 12.09
C TYR A 7 -18.97 -2.99 11.71
N GLU A 8 -19.60 -3.18 10.56
CA GLU A 8 -19.60 -4.48 9.88
C GLU A 8 -18.16 -4.77 9.45
N GLN A 9 -17.48 -5.61 10.23
CA GLN A 9 -16.20 -6.21 9.88
C GLN A 9 -16.43 -7.15 8.70
N ASN A 10 -16.48 -6.58 7.49
CA ASN A 10 -16.35 -7.35 6.28
C ASN A 10 -15.02 -8.12 6.35
N ASN A 11 -15.12 -9.45 6.32
CA ASN A 11 -14.02 -10.42 6.34
C ASN A 11 -13.14 -10.32 5.08
N MET A 12 -12.54 -9.15 4.82
CA MET A 12 -11.38 -9.05 3.97
C MET A 12 -10.21 -9.60 4.78
N THR A 13 -9.71 -10.76 4.35
CA THR A 13 -8.47 -11.38 4.80
C THR A 13 -7.43 -10.30 5.08
N LEU A 14 -6.95 -10.21 6.33
CA LEU A 14 -5.94 -9.26 6.80
C LEU A 14 -4.64 -9.44 6.01
N GLU A 15 -4.58 -8.96 4.78
CA GLU A 15 -3.34 -8.84 4.03
C GLU A 15 -2.47 -7.82 4.77
N ARG A 16 -1.36 -8.33 5.31
CA ARG A 16 -0.37 -7.53 6.04
C ARG A 16 0.93 -7.54 5.26
N TYR A 17 1.51 -6.37 5.06
CA TYR A 17 2.89 -6.26 4.60
C TYR A 17 3.76 -5.89 5.80
N THR A 18 4.70 -6.76 6.12
CA THR A 18 5.69 -6.52 7.18
C THR A 18 7.01 -6.17 6.52
N VAL A 19 7.62 -5.05 6.92
CA VAL A 19 8.95 -4.71 6.45
C VAL A 19 9.94 -5.74 7.01
N ARG A 20 10.66 -6.43 6.12
CA ARG A 20 11.62 -7.49 6.52
C ARG A 20 12.79 -6.96 7.34
N GLN A 21 13.08 -5.67 7.23
CA GLN A 21 14.17 -5.00 7.91
C GLN A 21 13.61 -3.94 8.85
N LYS A 22 14.30 -3.72 9.96
CA LYS A 22 13.94 -2.62 10.84
C LYS A 22 14.17 -1.30 10.12
N LEU A 23 13.18 -0.43 10.14
CA LEU A 23 13.32 0.97 9.72
C LEU A 23 13.23 1.80 10.99
N TYR A 24 14.13 2.75 11.21
CA TYR A 24 14.18 3.51 12.47
C TYR A 24 14.21 2.59 13.71
N ASN A 25 14.98 1.49 13.61
CA ASN A 25 15.09 0.43 14.62
C ASN A 25 13.75 -0.24 15.05
N CYS A 26 12.67 -0.05 14.28
CA CYS A 26 11.35 -0.63 14.55
C CYS A 26 10.93 -1.62 13.47
N VAL A 27 10.14 -2.63 13.83
CA VAL A 27 9.48 -3.51 12.86
C VAL A 27 8.14 -2.90 12.48
N TRP A 28 7.93 -2.66 11.18
CA TRP A 28 6.74 -1.97 10.68
C TRP A 28 5.75 -2.92 10.03
N ILE A 29 4.48 -2.77 10.40
CA ILE A 29 3.37 -3.57 9.88
C ILE A 29 2.38 -2.63 9.19
N PHE A 30 2.15 -2.88 7.92
CA PHE A 30 1.09 -2.27 7.14
C PHE A 30 -0.12 -3.21 7.08
N LYS A 31 -1.33 -2.68 7.20
CA LYS A 31 -2.57 -3.46 7.19
C LYS A 31 -3.50 -2.93 6.11
N ILE A 32 -4.04 -3.83 5.28
CA ILE A 32 -5.17 -3.47 4.42
C ILE A 32 -6.43 -3.34 5.26
N GLY A 33 -7.29 -2.38 4.92
CA GLY A 33 -8.55 -2.15 5.64
C GLY A 33 -8.43 -1.27 6.87
N ASP A 34 -7.28 -0.63 7.08
CA ASP A 34 -7.12 0.40 8.12
C ASP A 34 -7.85 1.68 7.66
N PRO A 35 -8.91 2.13 8.38
CA PRO A 35 -9.65 3.33 8.01
C PRO A 35 -8.90 4.63 8.37
N ASP A 36 -7.80 4.56 9.13
CA ASP A 36 -7.00 5.73 9.49
C ASP A 36 -6.24 6.25 8.25
N ASP A 37 -6.52 7.49 7.83
CA ASP A 37 -5.79 8.14 6.72
C ASP A 37 -4.50 8.82 7.18
N LYS A 38 -4.23 8.87 8.48
CA LYS A 38 -3.11 9.62 9.05
C LYS A 38 -1.97 8.70 9.51
N PRO A 39 -0.70 9.08 9.29
CA PRO A 39 -0.23 10.29 8.61
C PRO A 39 -0.28 10.21 7.07
N SER A 40 -0.45 9.02 6.50
CA SER A 40 -0.54 8.79 5.06
C SER A 40 -1.37 7.55 4.74
N VAL A 41 -1.77 7.40 3.48
CA VAL A 41 -2.30 6.12 2.97
C VAL A 41 -1.32 5.57 1.91
N PRO A 42 -0.70 4.40 2.14
CA PRO A 42 -0.76 3.61 3.37
C PRO A 42 0.09 4.25 4.48
N HIS A 43 -0.18 3.89 5.73
CA HIS A 43 0.71 4.13 6.87
C HIS A 43 1.05 2.79 7.52
N ALA A 44 2.13 2.76 8.30
CA ALA A 44 2.52 1.57 9.06
C ALA A 44 2.48 1.83 10.56
N HIS A 45 2.27 0.76 11.32
CA HIS A 45 2.36 0.75 12.76
C HIS A 45 3.61 -0.03 13.20
N SER A 46 4.39 0.53 14.13
CA SER A 46 5.52 -0.20 14.73
C SER A 46 4.97 -1.31 15.63
N LYS A 47 5.53 -2.51 15.52
CA LYS A 47 5.11 -3.66 16.33
C LYS A 47 5.38 -3.44 17.82
N GLU A 48 6.46 -2.74 18.15
CA GLU A 48 6.95 -2.58 19.52
C GLU A 48 6.20 -1.48 20.28
N ASN A 49 6.07 -0.29 19.68
CA ASN A 49 5.68 0.92 20.41
C ASN A 49 4.37 1.56 19.92
N GLY A 50 3.73 0.97 18.90
CA GLY A 50 2.54 1.56 18.25
C GLY A 50 2.78 2.89 17.52
N TYR A 51 4.04 3.26 17.26
CA TYR A 51 4.39 4.42 16.43
C TYR A 51 3.78 4.30 15.05
N ARG A 52 3.59 5.44 14.40
CA ARG A 52 3.08 5.53 13.03
C ARG A 52 4.14 6.03 12.08
N LEU A 53 4.21 5.44 10.91
CA LEU A 53 5.14 5.84 9.85
C LEU A 53 4.36 6.40 8.67
N ASN A 54 4.71 7.60 8.25
CA ASN A 54 4.36 8.11 6.93
C ASN A 54 5.18 7.36 5.88
N ALA A 55 4.51 6.54 5.09
CA ALA A 55 5.17 5.65 4.14
C ALA A 55 5.81 6.40 2.97
N TRP A 56 5.41 7.65 2.73
CA TRP A 56 5.89 8.49 1.63
C TRP A 56 7.06 9.36 2.05
N THR A 57 6.96 10.02 3.20
CA THR A 57 7.97 10.97 3.67
C THR A 57 9.00 10.30 4.59
N GLY A 58 8.66 9.20 5.23
CA GLY A 58 9.50 8.55 6.24
C GLY A 58 9.38 9.15 7.65
N GLU A 59 8.49 10.11 7.85
CA GLU A 59 8.26 10.72 9.17
C GLU A 59 7.63 9.72 10.14
N VAL A 60 8.12 9.71 11.37
CA VAL A 60 7.64 8.83 12.45
C VAL A 60 6.91 9.67 13.49
N TYR A 61 5.72 9.23 13.86
CA TYR A 61 4.82 9.87 14.80
C TYR A 61 4.56 8.95 16.00
N PRO A 62 4.29 9.50 17.20
CA PRO A 62 4.03 8.71 18.38
C PRO A 62 2.68 7.98 18.30
N ALA A 63 2.52 6.98 19.17
CA ALA A 63 1.23 6.36 19.42
C ALA A 63 0.29 7.36 20.15
N GLY A 64 -1.03 7.14 20.05
CA GLY A 64 -2.01 7.94 20.80
C GLY A 64 -2.50 9.21 20.09
N SER A 65 -2.79 10.26 20.86
CA SER A 65 -3.42 11.53 20.44
C SER A 65 -2.42 12.60 19.97
N GLU A 66 -1.13 12.45 20.31
CA GLU A 66 -0.05 13.39 19.92
C GLU A 66 0.43 13.19 18.49
N ARG A 67 -0.48 12.84 17.58
CA ARG A 67 -0.20 12.42 16.19
C ARG A 67 0.38 13.52 15.29
N LYS A 68 0.52 14.74 15.82
CA LYS A 68 1.04 15.91 15.09
C LYS A 68 2.53 16.10 15.29
N ASN A 69 3.11 15.48 16.32
CA ASN A 69 4.53 15.65 16.64
C ASN A 69 5.36 14.60 15.93
N ILE A 70 6.28 15.02 15.06
CA ILE A 70 7.26 14.13 14.45
C ILE A 70 8.30 13.79 15.52
N ILE A 71 8.43 12.51 15.85
CA ILE A 71 9.40 11.99 16.84
C ILE A 71 10.63 11.37 16.18
N GLY A 72 10.58 11.14 14.88
CA GLY A 72 11.67 10.51 14.15
C GLY A 72 11.48 10.61 12.64
N GLN A 73 12.51 10.16 11.92
CA GLN A 73 12.57 10.23 10.47
C GLN A 73 13.38 9.04 9.97
N LEU A 74 12.86 8.31 8.97
CA LEU A 74 13.64 7.30 8.28
C LEU A 74 14.82 7.95 7.55
N SER A 75 15.97 7.28 7.57
CA SER A 75 17.08 7.68 6.72
C SER A 75 16.68 7.57 5.24
N ARG A 76 17.31 8.38 4.39
CA ARG A 76 17.09 8.32 2.94
C ARG A 76 17.30 6.92 2.37
N LYS A 77 18.25 6.15 2.92
CA LYS A 77 18.55 4.78 2.50
C LYS A 77 17.39 3.83 2.82
N GLU A 78 16.84 3.92 4.03
CA GLU A 78 15.68 3.13 4.48
C GLU A 78 14.44 3.44 3.63
N LEU A 79 14.13 4.73 3.45
CA LEU A 79 12.98 5.15 2.66
C LEU A 79 13.10 4.71 1.18
N THR A 80 14.27 4.91 0.58
CA THR A 80 14.55 4.44 -0.79
C THR A 80 14.39 2.93 -0.91
N LYS A 81 14.81 2.18 0.11
CA LYS A 81 14.68 0.72 0.11
C LYS A 81 13.22 0.28 0.18
N LEU A 82 12.42 0.93 1.01
CA LEU A 82 10.98 0.70 1.09
C LEU A 82 10.30 0.97 -0.26
N HIS A 83 10.59 2.10 -0.91
CA HIS A 83 10.01 2.47 -2.21
C HIS A 83 10.50 1.63 -3.39
N ARG A 84 11.57 0.85 -3.20
CA ARG A 84 12.07 -0.13 -4.17
C ARG A 84 11.48 -1.52 -3.99
N ASP A 85 10.88 -1.83 -2.84
CA ASP A 85 10.29 -3.15 -2.59
C ASP A 85 8.98 -3.30 -3.41
N GLU A 86 8.98 -4.22 -4.37
CA GLU A 86 7.82 -4.50 -5.20
C GLU A 86 6.60 -4.96 -4.41
N ASN A 87 6.80 -5.68 -3.31
CA ASN A 87 5.70 -6.16 -2.46
C ASN A 87 5.06 -4.98 -1.73
N PHE A 88 5.87 -4.03 -1.25
CA PHE A 88 5.37 -2.79 -0.68
C PHE A 88 4.56 -2.00 -1.72
N LEU A 89 5.07 -1.87 -2.95
CA LEU A 89 4.37 -1.11 -4.00
C LEU A 89 3.03 -1.74 -4.39
N LYS A 90 2.99 -3.08 -4.54
CA LYS A 90 1.75 -3.83 -4.79
C LYS A 90 0.75 -3.64 -3.64
N PHE A 91 1.23 -3.73 -2.41
CA PHE A 91 0.43 -3.49 -1.21
C PHE A 91 -0.14 -2.07 -1.18
N ALA A 92 0.72 -1.06 -1.38
CA ALA A 92 0.32 0.34 -1.34
C ALA A 92 -0.75 0.65 -2.40
N LYS A 93 -0.60 0.09 -3.61
CA LYS A 93 -1.62 0.22 -4.65
C LYS A 93 -2.97 -0.35 -4.20
N LYS A 94 -2.99 -1.59 -3.69
CA LYS A 94 -4.22 -2.22 -3.19
C LYS A 94 -4.87 -1.39 -2.08
N GLN A 95 -4.07 -0.89 -1.13
CA GLN A 95 -4.60 -0.09 -0.02
C GLN A 95 -5.18 1.25 -0.49
N ILE A 96 -4.52 1.94 -1.43
CA ILE A 96 -5.04 3.17 -2.02
C ILE A 96 -6.36 2.92 -2.76
N GLU A 97 -6.42 1.88 -3.60
CA GLU A 97 -7.62 1.52 -4.37
C GLU A 97 -8.78 1.17 -3.44
N TRP A 98 -8.51 0.44 -2.35
CA TRP A 98 -9.50 0.14 -1.31
C TRP A 98 -9.98 1.44 -0.62
N TYR A 99 -9.07 2.32 -0.21
CA TYR A 99 -9.42 3.54 0.51
C TYR A 99 -10.26 4.49 -0.35
N GLN A 100 -9.91 4.65 -1.64
CA GLN A 100 -10.67 5.46 -2.59
C GLN A 100 -12.09 4.91 -2.83
N LYS A 101 -12.25 3.58 -2.78
CA LYS A 101 -13.55 2.92 -2.94
C LYS A 101 -14.43 3.10 -1.70
N GLU A 102 -13.86 2.89 -0.51
CA GLU A 102 -14.60 2.92 0.75
C GLU A 102 -14.89 4.35 1.23
N TYR A 103 -13.95 5.26 0.99
CA TYR A 103 -14.01 6.64 1.47
C TYR A 103 -13.81 7.64 0.31
N PRO A 104 -14.73 7.72 -0.65
CA PRO A 104 -14.57 8.54 -1.86
C PRO A 104 -14.44 10.05 -1.59
N CYS A 105 -14.91 10.52 -0.44
CA CYS A 105 -14.83 11.93 -0.04
C CYS A 105 -13.54 12.30 0.71
N ILE A 106 -12.73 11.32 1.12
CA ILE A 106 -11.47 11.57 1.83
C ILE A 106 -10.36 11.78 0.82
N HIS A 107 -9.65 12.90 0.98
CA HIS A 107 -8.52 13.26 0.15
C HIS A 107 -7.22 13.03 0.94
N PHE A 108 -6.29 12.34 0.32
CA PHE A 108 -4.96 12.08 0.87
C PHE A 108 -3.91 12.16 -0.24
N ASP A 109 -2.68 12.47 0.14
CA ASP A 109 -1.60 12.65 -0.81
C ASP A 109 -1.06 11.30 -1.31
N ILE A 110 -0.96 11.19 -2.63
CA ILE A 110 -0.29 10.08 -3.31
C ILE A 110 0.82 10.72 -4.14
N PRO A 111 2.11 10.40 -3.86
CA PRO A 111 3.23 10.98 -4.60
C PRO A 111 3.16 10.73 -6.10
N GLU A 112 3.54 11.72 -6.90
CA GLU A 112 3.46 11.65 -8.36
C GLU A 112 4.29 10.48 -8.94
N TRP A 113 5.48 10.25 -8.40
CA TRP A 113 6.34 9.13 -8.82
C TRP A 113 5.64 7.77 -8.66
N PHE A 114 4.77 7.63 -7.65
CA PHE A 114 4.03 6.40 -7.41
C PHE A 114 2.88 6.25 -8.42
N ARG A 115 2.17 7.35 -8.70
CA ARG A 115 1.12 7.39 -9.74
C ARG A 115 1.67 6.96 -11.09
N ILE A 116 2.78 7.57 -11.53
CA ILE A 116 3.46 7.25 -12.78
C ILE A 116 3.84 5.75 -12.82
N LYS A 117 4.38 5.21 -11.72
CA LYS A 117 4.77 3.79 -11.62
C LYS A 117 3.57 2.84 -11.69
N CYS A 118 2.42 3.24 -11.15
CA CYS A 118 1.19 2.47 -11.29
C CYS A 118 0.65 2.51 -12.73
N LEU A 119 0.75 3.64 -13.42
CA LEU A 119 0.34 3.79 -14.83
C LEU A 119 1.21 2.94 -15.75
N SER A 120 2.54 3.00 -15.61
CA SER A 120 3.46 2.18 -16.41
C SER A 120 3.18 0.68 -16.26
N ASN A 121 2.83 0.24 -15.05
CA ASN A 121 2.48 -1.16 -14.81
C ASN A 121 1.14 -1.55 -15.44
N LYS A 122 0.17 -0.63 -15.57
CA LYS A 122 -1.08 -0.89 -16.30
C LYS A 122 -0.80 -1.13 -17.78
N GLU A 123 0.00 -0.28 -18.42
CA GLU A 123 0.36 -0.44 -19.84
C GLU A 123 1.15 -1.72 -20.14
N VAL A 124 2.04 -2.13 -19.23
CA VAL A 124 2.77 -3.40 -19.36
C VAL A 124 1.84 -4.59 -19.19
N PHE A 125 0.85 -4.48 -18.31
CA PHE A 125 -0.15 -5.53 -18.11
C PHE A 125 -1.07 -5.67 -19.32
N THR A 126 -1.59 -4.56 -19.87
CA THR A 126 -2.39 -4.55 -21.10
C THR A 126 -1.63 -5.18 -22.26
N ARG A 127 -0.35 -4.80 -22.46
CA ARG A 127 0.50 -5.41 -23.50
C ARG A 127 0.72 -6.90 -23.30
N LYS A 128 0.81 -7.39 -22.06
CA LYS A 128 0.94 -8.84 -21.77
C LYS A 128 -0.36 -9.60 -22.03
N GLU A 129 -1.52 -9.03 -21.70
CA GLU A 129 -2.82 -9.62 -22.03
C GLU A 129 -3.04 -9.70 -23.55
N GLU A 130 -2.68 -8.65 -24.29
CA GLU A 130 -2.73 -8.65 -25.76
C GLU A 130 -1.84 -9.75 -26.36
N LEU A 131 -0.61 -9.91 -25.85
CA LEU A 131 0.29 -10.97 -26.29
C LEU A 131 -0.25 -12.37 -25.97
N LEU A 132 -0.79 -12.60 -24.77
CA LEU A 132 -1.39 -13.89 -24.37
C LEU A 132 -2.59 -14.25 -25.24
N ASN A 133 -3.44 -13.28 -25.58
CA ASN A 133 -4.59 -13.49 -26.47
C ASN A 133 -4.18 -13.73 -27.93
N THR A 134 -2.95 -13.40 -28.32
CA THR A 134 -2.43 -13.58 -29.69
C THR A 134 -1.79 -14.96 -29.91
N TYR A 135 -1.55 -15.76 -28.86
CA TYR A 135 -1.07 -17.14 -29.01
C TYR A 135 -2.22 -18.11 -29.36
N ILE A 136 -2.67 -18.07 -30.62
CA ILE A 136 -3.51 -19.11 -31.21
C ILE A 136 -2.61 -20.31 -31.53
N PHE A 137 -2.84 -21.45 -30.87
CA PHE A 137 -2.18 -22.72 -31.19
C PHE A 137 -2.66 -23.21 -32.57
N ILE A 138 -1.80 -23.12 -33.58
CA ILE A 138 -2.00 -23.80 -34.87
C ILE A 138 -1.46 -25.23 -34.74
N GLY A 139 -2.31 -26.17 -34.35
CA GLY A 139 -2.00 -27.59 -34.40
C GLY A 139 -2.25 -28.14 -35.81
N GLN A 140 -1.20 -28.63 -36.49
CA GLN A 140 -1.37 -29.37 -37.75
C GLN A 140 -1.79 -30.82 -37.44
N VAL A 141 -3.04 -31.14 -37.76
CA VAL A 141 -3.56 -32.52 -37.77
C VAL A 141 -3.06 -33.22 -39.04
N HIS A 142 -2.25 -34.27 -38.87
CA HIS A 142 -1.98 -35.23 -39.94
C HIS A 142 -2.98 -36.38 -39.83
N ILE A 143 -3.85 -36.49 -40.83
CA ILE A 143 -4.76 -37.64 -41.00
C ILE A 143 -3.98 -38.70 -41.76
N LYS A 144 -3.92 -39.92 -41.20
CA LYS A 144 -3.29 -41.09 -41.81
C LYS A 144 -4.15 -41.69 -42.91
#